data_AF-A0A537T8Q3-F1
#
_entry.id   AF-A0A537T8Q3-F1
#
_cell.length_a   1.000
_cell.length_b   1.000
_cell.length_c   1.000
_cell.angle_alpha   90.00
_cell.angle_beta   90.00
_cell.angle_gamma   90.00
#
_symmetry.space_group_name_H-M   'P 1'
#
loop_
_entity.id
_entity.type
_entity.pdbx_description
1 polymer ?
#
loop_
_entity_poly.entity_id
_entity_poly.type
_entity_poly.pdbx_seq_one_letter_code
_entity_poly.pdbx_strand_id
1 'polypeptide(L)'
;MPIVAPKAHEALSTRVAEPLGLTAIEAAWGILRVLVTNVMVAMRTITVERGYDPREFTLVPFGGMGPTIAGMVAAELGIGRILIPRDPGTFSAHGMLVTDVQQERSLTRITPVDGATAPEIEAIFADLENAALDDLMRENFPRERLLSRRHAGMRYRGQSYEVAVSVAHLRAPQDLTDLVKRFHDAHQRRYGHMAEIEAVEIVNFHVTAVGIIPKPQLKTFAEPAEMPQQTSSANRQAYFSATEATGVPVLRRNALSPGARLKGPAVIEEKTSTIVLYPGQSAEIDRYLNIEIELPS
;
A
#
# COMPACT_ATOMS: atom_id res chain seq x y z
N MET A 1 -23.66 -12.12 -11.36
CA MET A 1 -23.25 -13.48 -11.75
C MET A 1 -23.64 -14.43 -10.62
N PRO A 2 -24.48 -15.45 -10.85
CA PRO A 2 -24.88 -16.38 -9.80
C PRO A 2 -23.72 -17.30 -9.40
N ILE A 3 -23.49 -17.47 -8.10
CA ILE A 3 -22.52 -18.42 -7.54
C ILE A 3 -23.29 -19.64 -7.01
N VAL A 4 -22.86 -20.84 -7.39
CA VAL A 4 -23.51 -22.10 -6.99
C VAL A 4 -22.73 -22.73 -5.84
N ALA A 5 -23.03 -22.33 -4.60
CA ALA A 5 -22.31 -22.77 -3.40
C ALA A 5 -22.17 -24.30 -3.24
N PRO A 6 -23.19 -25.14 -3.55
CA PRO A 6 -23.05 -26.60 -3.46
C PRO A 6 -21.92 -27.17 -4.33
N LYS A 7 -21.69 -26.61 -5.53
CA LYS A 7 -20.59 -27.06 -6.41
C LYS A 7 -19.22 -26.70 -5.86
N ALA A 8 -19.09 -25.54 -5.20
CA ALA A 8 -17.85 -25.17 -4.53
C ALA A 8 -17.57 -26.10 -3.34
N HIS A 9 -18.61 -26.45 -2.58
CA HIS A 9 -18.50 -27.42 -1.48
C HIS A 9 -18.07 -28.80 -1.98
N GLU A 10 -18.72 -29.33 -3.01
CA GLU A 10 -18.37 -30.62 -3.62
C GLU A 10 -16.92 -30.64 -4.13
N ALA A 11 -16.50 -29.60 -4.85
CA ALA A 11 -15.13 -29.49 -5.34
C ALA A 11 -14.11 -29.44 -4.20
N LEU A 12 -14.40 -28.69 -3.14
CA LEU A 12 -13.52 -28.59 -1.98
C LEU A 12 -13.43 -29.92 -1.22
N SER A 13 -14.56 -30.59 -0.99
CA SER A 13 -14.62 -31.88 -0.32
C SER A 13 -13.78 -32.92 -1.04
N THR A 14 -14.01 -33.09 -2.35
CA THR A 14 -13.39 -34.17 -3.13
C THR A 14 -11.92 -33.89 -3.50
N ARG A 15 -11.56 -32.63 -3.76
CA ARG A 15 -10.22 -32.28 -4.26
C ARG A 15 -9.21 -31.93 -3.17
N VAL A 16 -9.68 -31.54 -1.98
CA VAL A 16 -8.80 -31.07 -0.91
C VAL A 16 -9.07 -31.80 0.41
N ALA A 17 -10.34 -31.87 0.83
CA ALA A 17 -10.66 -32.38 2.16
C ALA A 17 -10.43 -33.89 2.28
N GLU A 18 -11.01 -34.69 1.38
CA GLU A 18 -10.89 -36.16 1.38
C GLU A 18 -9.43 -36.65 1.28
N PRO A 19 -8.57 -36.16 0.35
CA PRO A 19 -7.17 -36.58 0.29
C PRO A 19 -6.35 -36.27 1.55
N LEU A 20 -6.77 -35.28 2.33
CA LEU A 20 -6.10 -34.84 3.55
C LEU A 20 -6.76 -35.41 4.83
N GLY A 21 -7.84 -36.18 4.71
CA GLY A 21 -8.59 -36.70 5.86
C GLY A 21 -9.28 -35.60 6.69
N LEU A 22 -9.67 -34.48 6.06
CA LEU A 22 -10.32 -33.33 6.69
C LEU A 22 -11.80 -33.25 6.31
N THR A 23 -12.58 -32.50 7.08
CA THR A 23 -13.90 -32.02 6.65
C THR A 23 -13.77 -30.89 5.63
N ALA A 24 -14.83 -30.65 4.86
CA ALA A 24 -14.87 -29.56 3.89
C ALA A 24 -14.64 -28.18 4.54
N ILE A 25 -15.15 -27.95 5.75
CA ILE A 25 -14.99 -26.68 6.48
C ILE A 25 -13.55 -26.53 6.98
N GLU A 26 -12.94 -27.59 7.52
CA GLU A 26 -11.52 -27.57 7.90
C GLU A 26 -10.62 -27.28 6.71
N ALA A 27 -10.91 -27.90 5.56
CA ALA A 27 -10.18 -27.63 4.32
C ALA A 27 -10.36 -26.17 3.86
N ALA A 28 -11.58 -25.63 3.88
CA ALA A 28 -11.87 -24.23 3.53
C ALA A 28 -11.08 -23.26 4.43
N TRP A 29 -11.14 -23.50 5.73
CA TRP A 29 -10.46 -22.69 6.74
C TRP A 29 -8.94 -22.76 6.57
N GLY A 30 -8.40 -23.97 6.32
CA GLY A 30 -6.99 -24.18 6.01
C GLY A 30 -6.53 -23.41 4.79
N ILE A 31 -7.31 -23.39 3.70
CA ILE A 31 -7.01 -22.60 2.50
C ILE A 31 -6.95 -21.10 2.83
N LEU A 32 -7.92 -20.57 3.58
CA LEU A 32 -7.90 -19.17 4.01
C LEU A 32 -6.68 -18.85 4.86
N ARG A 33 -6.29 -19.74 5.78
CA ARG A 33 -5.08 -19.56 6.59
C ARG A 33 -3.81 -19.55 5.74
N VAL A 34 -3.68 -20.46 4.76
CA VAL A 34 -2.52 -20.47 3.85
C VAL A 34 -2.48 -19.19 3.02
N LEU A 35 -3.63 -18.72 2.52
CA LEU A 35 -3.72 -17.45 1.80
C LEU A 35 -3.24 -16.28 2.68
N VAL A 36 -3.74 -16.19 3.92
CA VAL A 36 -3.33 -15.15 4.87
C VAL A 36 -1.83 -15.25 5.14
N THR A 37 -1.29 -16.43 5.42
CA THR A 37 0.15 -16.65 5.63
C THR A 37 1.00 -16.16 4.45
N ASN A 38 0.56 -16.38 3.21
CA ASN A 38 1.29 -15.90 2.03
C ASN A 38 1.28 -14.37 1.93
N VAL A 39 0.14 -13.74 2.22
CA VAL A 39 0.04 -12.26 2.28
C VAL A 39 0.94 -11.72 3.40
N MET A 40 0.94 -12.38 4.56
CA MET A 40 1.77 -12.03 5.71
C MET A 40 3.27 -12.02 5.39
N VAL A 41 3.77 -13.06 4.69
CA VAL A 41 5.16 -13.14 4.26
C VAL A 41 5.52 -11.96 3.36
N ALA A 42 4.69 -11.68 2.35
CA ALA A 42 4.91 -10.54 1.46
C ALA A 42 4.91 -9.20 2.20
N MET A 43 4.00 -9.03 3.17
CA MET A 43 3.92 -7.81 3.98
C MET A 43 5.13 -7.63 4.89
N ARG A 44 5.63 -8.70 5.52
CA ARG A 44 6.85 -8.65 6.36
C ARG A 44 8.09 -8.26 5.56
N THR A 45 8.20 -8.72 4.31
CA THR A 45 9.30 -8.35 3.41
C THR A 45 9.30 -6.86 3.03
N ILE A 46 8.14 -6.22 2.91
CA ILE A 46 8.06 -4.79 2.59
C ILE A 46 8.05 -3.88 3.84
N THR A 47 7.92 -4.45 5.05
CA THR A 47 7.85 -3.70 6.32
C THR A 47 9.07 -4.00 7.20
N VAL A 48 9.07 -5.16 7.88
CA VAL A 48 10.07 -5.57 8.87
C VAL A 48 11.47 -5.63 8.27
N GLU A 49 11.63 -6.18 7.07
CA GLU A 49 12.95 -6.23 6.41
C GLU A 49 13.47 -4.84 6.00
N ARG A 50 12.60 -3.83 6.00
CA ARG A 50 12.95 -2.42 5.79
C ARG A 50 13.04 -1.62 7.09
N GLY A 51 12.96 -2.28 8.25
CA GLY A 51 13.07 -1.68 9.58
C GLY A 51 11.77 -1.05 10.11
N TYR A 52 10.62 -1.34 9.51
CA TYR A 52 9.32 -0.81 9.96
C TYR A 52 8.56 -1.82 10.82
N ASP A 53 7.96 -1.36 11.92
CA ASP A 53 7.04 -2.14 12.75
C ASP A 53 5.61 -2.05 12.19
N PRO A 54 5.00 -3.14 11.69
CA PRO A 54 3.65 -3.12 11.14
C PRO A 54 2.58 -2.57 12.09
N ARG A 55 2.78 -2.71 13.41
CA ARG A 55 1.82 -2.28 14.45
C ARG A 55 1.61 -0.76 14.47
N GLU A 56 2.55 -0.01 13.93
CA GLU A 56 2.49 1.45 13.84
C GLU A 56 1.67 1.94 12.62
N PHE A 57 1.19 1.03 11.77
CA PHE A 57 0.50 1.36 10.53
C PHE A 57 -0.99 1.04 10.57
N THR A 58 -1.75 1.68 9.69
CA THR A 58 -3.13 1.32 9.36
C THR A 58 -3.14 0.45 8.11
N LEU A 59 -3.84 -0.69 8.15
CA LEU A 59 -4.03 -1.53 6.97
C LEU A 59 -5.08 -0.91 6.06
N VAL A 60 -4.76 -0.66 4.79
CA VAL A 60 -5.71 -0.14 3.79
C VAL A 60 -5.99 -1.23 2.74
N PRO A 61 -6.92 -2.16 2.99
CA PRO A 61 -7.20 -3.23 2.06
C PRO A 61 -8.12 -2.73 0.93
N PHE A 62 -7.75 -3.05 -0.30
CA PHE A 62 -8.54 -2.74 -1.49
C PHE A 62 -8.58 -3.92 -2.45
N GLY A 63 -9.24 -3.74 -3.60
CA GLY A 63 -9.59 -4.81 -4.51
C GLY A 63 -10.80 -5.62 -4.02
N GLY A 64 -11.20 -6.62 -4.80
CA GLY A 64 -12.40 -7.39 -4.49
C GLY A 64 -12.29 -8.22 -3.21
N MET A 65 -11.13 -8.84 -2.99
CA MET A 65 -10.89 -9.79 -1.88
C MET A 65 -10.17 -9.19 -0.67
N GLY A 66 -9.50 -8.04 -0.83
CA GLY A 66 -8.71 -7.44 0.25
C GLY A 66 -9.51 -7.26 1.54
N PRO A 67 -10.67 -6.57 1.49
CA PRO A 67 -11.53 -6.38 2.66
C PRO A 67 -12.08 -7.68 3.27
N THR A 68 -12.17 -8.77 2.50
CA THR A 68 -12.67 -10.06 2.99
C THR A 68 -11.72 -10.69 4.00
N ILE A 69 -10.41 -10.62 3.76
CA ILE A 69 -9.38 -11.26 4.61
C ILE A 69 -8.65 -10.26 5.52
N ALA A 70 -8.98 -8.98 5.43
CA ALA A 70 -8.26 -7.91 6.11
C ALA A 70 -8.19 -8.08 7.64
N GLY A 71 -9.29 -8.55 8.26
CA GLY A 71 -9.31 -8.81 9.70
C GLY A 71 -8.32 -9.89 10.13
N MET A 72 -8.19 -10.97 9.35
CA MET A 72 -7.20 -12.03 9.64
C MET A 72 -5.77 -11.51 9.46
N VAL A 73 -5.50 -10.79 8.36
CA VAL A 73 -4.17 -10.23 8.09
C VAL A 73 -3.76 -9.23 9.17
N ALA A 74 -4.66 -8.33 9.56
CA ALA A 74 -4.38 -7.33 10.58
C ALA A 74 -4.09 -7.97 11.94
N ALA A 75 -4.87 -8.99 12.35
CA ALA A 75 -4.66 -9.71 13.61
C ALA A 75 -3.28 -10.40 13.64
N GLU A 76 -2.88 -11.06 12.56
CA GLU A 76 -1.59 -11.76 12.46
C GLU A 76 -0.39 -10.79 12.41
N LEU A 77 -0.57 -9.55 11.93
CA LEU A 77 0.48 -8.50 11.96
C LEU A 77 0.48 -7.68 13.26
N GLY A 78 -0.54 -7.83 14.10
CA GLY A 78 -0.75 -6.94 15.26
C GLY A 78 -1.15 -5.52 14.85
N ILE A 79 -1.70 -5.33 13.65
CA ILE A 79 -2.21 -4.03 13.20
C ILE A 79 -3.52 -3.73 13.91
N GLY A 80 -3.56 -2.64 14.68
CA GLY A 80 -4.74 -2.26 15.47
C GLY A 80 -5.89 -1.62 14.66
N ARG A 81 -5.61 -1.12 13.45
CA ARG A 81 -6.58 -0.35 12.65
C ARG A 81 -6.58 -0.73 11.18
N ILE A 82 -7.77 -0.86 10.60
CA ILE A 82 -7.99 -1.07 9.17
C ILE A 82 -8.83 0.10 8.64
N LEU A 83 -8.48 0.65 7.48
CA LEU A 83 -9.29 1.64 6.77
C LEU A 83 -9.67 1.09 5.41
N ILE A 84 -10.95 0.73 5.24
CA ILE A 84 -11.48 0.26 3.97
C ILE A 84 -12.02 1.47 3.19
N PRO A 85 -11.46 1.80 2.02
CA PRO A 85 -11.93 2.91 1.21
C PRO A 85 -13.42 2.81 0.86
N ARG A 86 -14.03 3.92 0.47
CA ARG A 86 -15.43 3.97 0.00
C ARG A 86 -15.74 2.91 -1.06
N ASP A 87 -14.90 2.82 -2.08
CA ASP A 87 -15.08 1.94 -3.24
C ASP A 87 -13.87 0.98 -3.34
N PRO A 88 -13.74 0.00 -2.42
CA PRO A 88 -12.50 -0.77 -2.30
C PRO A 88 -12.23 -1.63 -3.54
N GLY A 89 -13.27 -2.17 -4.17
CA GLY A 89 -13.12 -3.02 -5.35
C GLY A 89 -12.58 -2.30 -6.60
N THR A 90 -12.68 -0.97 -6.64
CA THR A 90 -12.23 -0.14 -7.78
C THR A 90 -11.18 0.90 -7.38
N PHE A 91 -10.58 0.75 -6.18
CA PHE A 91 -9.66 1.73 -5.63
C PHE A 91 -8.43 2.01 -6.52
N SER A 92 -7.97 1.03 -7.31
CA SER A 92 -6.89 1.25 -8.28
C SER A 92 -7.25 2.28 -9.36
N ALA A 93 -8.51 2.31 -9.80
CA ALA A 93 -8.98 3.33 -10.75
C ALA A 93 -9.02 4.71 -10.10
N HIS A 94 -9.35 4.79 -8.80
CA HIS A 94 -9.24 6.04 -8.06
C HIS A 94 -7.78 6.53 -8.02
N GLY A 95 -6.82 5.63 -7.77
CA GLY A 95 -5.39 5.91 -7.86
C GLY A 95 -4.99 6.58 -9.18
N MET A 96 -5.48 6.07 -10.32
CA MET A 96 -5.22 6.67 -11.63
C MET A 96 -5.75 8.10 -11.76
N LEU A 97 -6.91 8.42 -11.18
CA LEU A 97 -7.50 9.77 -11.22
C LEU A 97 -6.73 10.78 -10.37
N VAL A 98 -6.02 10.32 -9.34
CA VAL A 98 -5.32 11.18 -8.38
C VAL A 98 -3.81 11.12 -8.51
N THR A 99 -3.26 10.42 -9.50
CA THR A 99 -1.81 10.33 -9.75
C THR A 99 -1.36 11.44 -10.70
N ASP A 100 -0.22 12.07 -10.41
CA ASP A 100 0.39 13.06 -11.32
C ASP A 100 1.09 12.36 -12.48
N VAL A 101 1.21 13.03 -13.63
CA VAL A 101 1.95 12.48 -14.76
C VAL A 101 3.44 12.60 -14.46
N GLN A 102 4.20 11.53 -14.73
CA GLN A 102 5.63 11.51 -14.46
C GLN A 102 6.39 11.14 -15.72
N GLN A 103 7.49 11.85 -15.95
CA GLN A 103 8.48 11.53 -16.97
C GLN A 103 9.82 11.30 -16.28
N GLU A 104 10.42 10.14 -16.53
CA GLU A 104 11.69 9.77 -15.93
C GLU A 104 12.82 9.84 -16.95
N ARG A 105 13.98 10.27 -16.48
CA ARG A 105 15.24 10.22 -17.22
C ARG A 105 16.32 9.70 -16.31
N SER A 106 17.08 8.74 -16.82
CA SER A 106 18.19 8.14 -16.08
C SER A 106 19.43 8.02 -16.94
N LEU A 107 20.60 8.22 -16.33
CA LEU A 107 21.91 7.98 -16.92
C LEU A 107 22.73 7.09 -15.99
N THR A 108 23.20 5.96 -16.51
CA THR A 108 24.19 5.13 -15.82
C THR A 108 25.58 5.63 -16.19
N ARG A 109 26.29 6.19 -15.22
CA ARG A 109 27.67 6.67 -15.38
C ARG A 109 28.38 6.62 -14.04
N ILE A 110 29.31 5.67 -13.90
CA ILE A 110 30.14 5.57 -12.68
C ILE A 110 30.97 6.85 -12.55
N THR A 111 30.70 7.60 -11.49
CA THR A 111 31.32 8.89 -11.19
C THR A 111 31.83 8.84 -9.76
N PRO A 112 33.16 8.69 -9.58
CA PRO A 112 33.78 8.80 -8.26
C PRO A 112 33.56 10.18 -7.66
N VAL A 113 33.02 10.24 -6.45
CA VAL A 113 32.70 11.52 -5.79
C VAL A 113 33.96 12.30 -5.43
N ASP A 114 35.04 11.60 -5.10
CA ASP A 114 36.37 12.15 -4.83
C ASP A 114 37.10 12.67 -6.09
N GLY A 115 36.64 12.26 -7.27
CA GLY A 115 37.21 12.66 -8.56
C GLY A 115 36.35 13.64 -9.38
N ALA A 116 35.21 14.07 -8.84
CA ALA A 116 34.26 14.96 -9.51
C ALA A 116 33.94 16.18 -8.65
N THR A 117 33.60 17.27 -9.32
CA THR A 117 33.17 18.52 -8.67
C THR A 117 31.65 18.60 -8.60
N ALA A 118 31.14 19.37 -7.63
CA ALA A 118 29.70 19.64 -7.52
C ALA A 118 29.09 20.19 -8.83
N PRO A 119 29.71 21.16 -9.54
CA PRO A 119 29.20 21.64 -10.82
C PRO A 119 29.15 20.58 -11.93
N GLU A 120 30.12 19.66 -11.99
CA GLU A 120 30.12 18.58 -12.99
C GLU A 120 28.98 17.60 -12.77
N ILE A 121 28.67 17.27 -11.51
CA ILE A 121 27.53 16.41 -11.17
C ILE A 121 26.20 17.16 -11.38
N GLU A 122 26.13 18.43 -11.00
CA GLU A 122 24.95 19.27 -11.22
C GLU A 122 24.60 19.38 -12.70
N ALA A 123 25.59 19.51 -13.58
CA ALA A 123 25.37 19.57 -15.03
C ALA A 123 24.66 18.32 -15.56
N ILE A 124 25.04 17.13 -15.09
CA ILE A 124 24.36 15.86 -15.47
C ILE A 124 22.89 15.90 -15.07
N PHE A 125 22.62 16.30 -13.82
CA PHE A 125 21.25 16.38 -13.32
C PHE A 125 20.44 17.44 -14.07
N ALA A 126 21.03 18.59 -14.36
CA ALA A 126 20.38 19.67 -15.10
C ALA A 126 20.01 19.21 -16.53
N ASP A 127 20.89 18.48 -17.22
CA ASP A 127 20.60 17.94 -18.56
C ASP A 127 19.43 16.95 -18.54
N LEU A 128 19.43 16.01 -17.58
CA LEU A 128 18.34 15.05 -17.40
C LEU A 128 17.03 15.72 -17.00
N GLU A 129 17.10 16.73 -16.13
CA GLU A 129 15.96 17.49 -15.65
C GLU A 129 15.32 18.32 -16.75
N ASN A 130 16.11 19.05 -17.55
CA ASN A 130 15.61 19.79 -18.69
C ASN A 130 14.93 18.85 -19.70
N ALA A 131 15.57 17.72 -20.03
CA ALA A 131 14.98 16.74 -20.95
C ALA A 131 13.66 16.14 -20.42
N ALA A 132 13.57 15.83 -19.12
CA ALA A 132 12.35 15.29 -18.52
C ALA A 132 11.23 16.34 -18.43
N LEU A 133 11.56 17.60 -18.16
CA LEU A 133 10.60 18.70 -18.14
C LEU A 133 10.09 19.04 -19.55
N ASP A 134 10.97 19.01 -20.56
CA ASP A 134 10.62 19.26 -21.96
C ASP A 134 9.61 18.24 -22.50
N ASP A 135 9.70 16.97 -22.08
CA ASP A 135 8.67 15.97 -22.37
C ASP A 135 7.29 16.38 -21.88
N LEU A 136 7.18 16.79 -20.61
CA LEU A 136 5.91 17.19 -20.03
C LEU A 136 5.37 18.48 -20.67
N MET A 137 6.24 19.41 -21.05
CA MET A 137 5.83 20.60 -21.81
C MET A 137 5.30 20.24 -23.20
N ARG A 138 5.88 19.24 -23.89
CA ARG A 138 5.34 18.70 -25.15
C ARG A 138 3.98 18.01 -24.99
N GLU A 139 3.68 17.51 -23.78
CA GLU A 139 2.36 17.01 -23.39
C GLU A 139 1.38 18.13 -22.97
N ASN A 140 1.75 19.40 -23.14
CA ASN A 140 0.98 20.60 -22.80
C ASN A 140 0.78 20.85 -21.29
N PHE A 141 1.69 20.36 -20.44
CA PHE A 141 1.71 20.78 -19.04
C PHE A 141 2.32 22.19 -18.90
N PRO A 142 1.68 23.10 -18.17
CA PRO A 142 2.19 24.45 -17.98
C PRO A 142 3.35 24.45 -16.97
N ARG A 143 4.34 25.32 -17.16
CA ARG A 143 5.61 25.32 -16.40
C ARG A 143 5.41 25.42 -14.89
N GLU A 144 4.42 26.19 -14.44
CA GLU A 144 4.07 26.39 -13.03
C GLU A 144 3.48 25.15 -12.34
N ARG A 145 3.11 24.12 -13.12
CA ARG A 145 2.65 22.82 -12.63
C ARG A 145 3.69 21.71 -12.79
N LEU A 146 4.92 22.07 -13.13
CA LEU A 146 6.00 21.11 -13.26
C LEU A 146 6.88 21.14 -12.02
N LEU A 147 7.12 19.98 -11.43
CA LEU A 147 8.11 19.75 -10.39
C LEU A 147 9.17 18.78 -10.90
N SER A 148 10.34 18.77 -10.27
CA SER A 148 11.37 17.77 -10.51
C SER A 148 11.89 17.21 -9.19
N ARG A 149 12.32 15.96 -9.24
CA ARG A 149 12.96 15.26 -8.12
C ARG A 149 14.18 14.53 -8.65
N ARG A 150 15.28 14.57 -7.90
CA ARG A 150 16.55 13.99 -8.30
C ARG A 150 16.98 12.92 -7.30
N HIS A 151 17.49 11.82 -7.81
CA HIS A 151 18.07 10.74 -7.03
C HIS A 151 19.39 10.27 -7.64
N ALA A 152 20.33 9.87 -6.79
CA ALA A 152 21.56 9.20 -7.18
C ALA A 152 21.58 7.79 -6.60
N GLY A 153 21.88 6.80 -7.42
CA GLY A 153 22.26 5.47 -6.98
C GLY A 153 23.72 5.51 -6.58
N MET A 154 23.98 5.41 -5.28
CA MET A 154 25.32 5.56 -4.71
C MET A 154 25.77 4.26 -4.06
N ARG A 155 27.08 4.01 -4.07
CA ARG A 155 27.68 2.85 -3.41
C ARG A 155 29.10 3.16 -2.95
N TYR A 156 29.61 2.33 -2.05
CA TYR A 156 31.06 2.28 -1.83
C TYR A 156 31.76 1.67 -3.05
N ARG A 157 32.95 2.16 -3.38
CA ARG A 157 33.76 1.65 -4.49
C ARG A 157 33.99 0.15 -4.31
N GLY A 158 33.70 -0.63 -5.36
CA GLY A 158 33.81 -2.09 -5.34
C GLY A 158 32.59 -2.84 -4.78
N GLN A 159 31.58 -2.16 -4.25
CA GLN A 159 30.31 -2.78 -3.82
C GLN A 159 29.41 -3.13 -5.02
N SER A 160 28.65 -4.22 -4.92
CA SER A 160 27.75 -4.66 -6.00
C SER A 160 26.36 -4.01 -5.99
N TYR A 161 25.95 -3.43 -4.86
CA TYR A 161 24.60 -2.89 -4.66
C TYR A 161 24.63 -1.39 -4.39
N GLU A 162 23.58 -0.71 -4.84
CA GLU A 162 23.42 0.74 -4.74
C GLU A 162 22.34 1.10 -3.72
N VAL A 163 22.51 2.27 -3.11
CA VAL A 163 21.52 2.92 -2.27
C VAL A 163 21.05 4.19 -2.99
N ALA A 164 19.74 4.31 -3.19
CA ALA A 164 19.14 5.51 -3.77
C ALA A 164 19.13 6.64 -2.73
N VAL A 165 19.69 7.80 -3.09
CA VAL A 165 19.81 8.97 -2.23
C VAL A 165 19.19 10.18 -2.94
N SER A 166 18.31 10.91 -2.27
CA SER A 166 17.74 12.14 -2.82
C SER A 166 18.82 13.22 -2.96
N VAL A 167 18.84 13.90 -4.11
CA VAL A 167 19.84 14.92 -4.46
C VAL A 167 19.16 16.29 -4.54
N ALA A 168 19.73 17.27 -3.84
CA ALA A 168 19.36 18.68 -4.01
C ALA A 168 20.28 19.31 -5.07
N HIS A 169 20.00 20.54 -5.51
CA HIS A 169 20.93 21.26 -6.40
C HIS A 169 22.32 21.36 -5.76
N LEU A 170 23.35 20.97 -6.49
CA LEU A 170 24.74 21.02 -6.05
C LEU A 170 25.40 22.28 -6.61
N ARG A 171 25.62 23.28 -5.76
CA ARG A 171 26.16 24.60 -6.14
C ARG A 171 27.56 24.81 -5.60
N ALA A 172 27.90 24.16 -4.50
CA ALA A 172 29.16 24.28 -3.80
C ALA A 172 29.71 22.90 -3.39
N PRO A 173 31.03 22.79 -3.10
CA PRO A 173 31.62 21.55 -2.61
C PRO A 173 30.92 20.95 -1.38
N GLN A 174 30.39 21.80 -0.50
CA GLN A 174 29.66 21.38 0.70
C GLN A 174 28.41 20.53 0.35
N ASP A 175 27.71 20.85 -0.74
CA ASP A 175 26.51 20.10 -1.14
C ASP A 175 26.84 18.63 -1.51
N LEU A 176 28.05 18.42 -2.04
CA LEU A 176 28.56 17.09 -2.38
C LEU A 176 28.95 16.33 -1.11
N THR A 177 29.57 17.00 -0.14
CA THR A 177 29.82 16.43 1.20
C THR A 177 28.51 16.04 1.89
N ASP A 178 27.48 16.88 1.82
CA ASP A 178 26.17 16.61 2.40
C ASP A 178 25.44 15.46 1.68
N LEU A 179 25.65 15.31 0.37
CA LEU A 179 25.16 14.15 -0.39
C LEU A 179 25.83 12.85 0.09
N VAL A 180 27.15 12.84 0.27
CA VAL A 180 27.89 11.68 0.80
C VAL A 180 27.43 11.32 2.22
N LYS A 181 27.22 12.31 3.08
CA LYS A 181 26.65 12.09 4.42
C LYS A 181 25.27 11.43 4.36
N ARG A 182 24.37 11.94 3.50
CA ARG A 182 23.04 11.34 3.29
C ARG A 182 23.11 9.90 2.79
N PHE A 183 24.11 9.57 1.97
CA PHE A 183 24.39 8.20 1.56
C PHE A 183 24.77 7.31 2.74
N HIS A 184 25.71 7.74 3.59
CA HIS A 184 26.10 6.98 4.77
C HIS A 184 24.90 6.73 5.71
N ASP A 185 24.09 7.75 5.97
CA ASP A 185 22.87 7.63 6.79
C ASP A 185 21.87 6.63 6.16
N ALA A 186 21.70 6.68 4.84
CA ALA A 186 20.82 5.75 4.13
C ALA A 186 21.35 4.32 4.14
N HIS A 187 22.67 4.13 4.03
CA HIS A 187 23.31 2.82 4.13
C HIS A 187 23.20 2.24 5.54
N GLN A 188 23.43 3.06 6.58
CA GLN A 188 23.27 2.67 7.99
C GLN A 188 21.83 2.24 8.27
N ARG A 189 20.83 3.01 7.81
CA ARG A 189 19.42 2.64 7.97
C ARG A 189 19.07 1.32 7.26
N ARG A 190 19.60 1.10 6.06
CA ARG A 190 19.25 -0.07 5.23
C ARG A 190 19.98 -1.34 5.63
N TYR A 191 21.26 -1.25 6.02
CA TYR A 191 22.14 -2.40 6.23
C TYR A 191 22.73 -2.48 7.64
N GLY A 192 22.42 -1.54 8.53
CA GLY A 192 22.89 -1.53 9.92
C GLY A 192 24.36 -1.13 10.12
N HIS A 193 25.05 -0.75 9.05
CA HIS A 193 26.44 -0.30 9.10
C HIS A 193 26.72 0.75 8.01
N MET A 194 27.82 1.49 8.14
CA MET A 194 28.37 2.40 7.13
C MET A 194 29.90 2.37 7.19
N ALA A 195 30.56 2.74 6.09
CA ALA A 195 32.01 2.75 5.94
C ALA A 195 32.49 4.15 5.58
N GLU A 196 32.59 5.04 6.56
CA GLU A 196 32.85 6.48 6.37
C GLU A 196 34.17 6.79 5.64
N ILE A 197 35.14 5.87 5.70
CA ILE A 197 36.47 6.03 5.08
C ILE A 197 36.46 5.59 3.61
N GLU A 198 35.53 4.73 3.22
CA GLU A 198 35.51 4.14 1.88
C GLU A 198 35.07 5.15 0.84
N ALA A 199 35.75 5.15 -0.32
CA ALA A 199 35.41 6.04 -1.41
C ALA A 199 34.01 5.74 -1.94
N VAL A 200 33.24 6.79 -2.23
CA VAL A 200 31.85 6.70 -2.69
C VAL A 200 31.78 7.03 -4.18
N GLU A 201 30.95 6.29 -4.91
CA GLU A 201 30.71 6.51 -6.34
C GLU A 201 29.20 6.64 -6.60
N ILE A 202 28.83 7.57 -7.47
CA ILE A 202 27.50 7.60 -8.08
C ILE A 202 27.53 6.68 -9.28
N VAL A 203 26.61 5.72 -9.36
CA VAL A 203 26.50 4.77 -10.47
C VAL A 203 25.39 5.19 -11.43
N ASN A 204 24.27 5.68 -10.88
CA ASN A 204 23.14 6.14 -11.66
C ASN A 204 22.70 7.55 -11.23
N PHE A 205 22.31 8.34 -12.22
CA PHE A 205 21.67 9.64 -12.06
C PHE A 205 20.22 9.48 -12.52
N HIS A 206 19.27 9.84 -11.68
CA HIS A 206 17.84 9.73 -12.00
C HIS A 206 17.13 11.05 -11.72
N VAL A 207 16.34 11.50 -12.70
CA VAL A 207 15.41 12.62 -12.55
C VAL A 207 13.99 12.15 -12.86
N THR A 208 13.07 12.51 -11.97
CA THR A 208 11.62 12.39 -12.19
C THR A 208 11.06 13.80 -12.34
N ALA A 209 10.58 14.14 -13.53
CA ALA A 209 9.74 15.31 -13.73
C ALA A 209 8.28 14.93 -13.46
N VAL A 210 7.53 15.82 -12.80
CA VAL A 210 6.16 15.58 -12.35
C VAL A 210 5.26 16.70 -12.86
N GLY A 211 4.28 16.35 -13.69
CA GLY A 211 3.21 17.22 -14.15
C GLY A 211 2.00 17.13 -13.22
N ILE A 212 1.78 18.18 -12.44
CA ILE A 212 0.69 18.23 -11.47
C ILE A 212 -0.65 18.37 -12.18
N ILE A 213 -1.54 17.40 -11.98
CA ILE A 213 -2.90 17.44 -12.50
C ILE A 213 -3.88 17.99 -11.45
N PRO A 214 -4.96 18.70 -11.85
CA PRO A 214 -6.06 19.02 -10.94
C PRO A 214 -6.65 17.73 -10.37
N LYS A 215 -6.62 17.58 -9.04
CA LYS A 215 -7.19 16.42 -8.35
C LYS A 215 -8.68 16.64 -8.11
N PRO A 216 -9.52 15.58 -8.22
CA PRO A 216 -10.92 15.68 -7.83
C PRO A 216 -11.02 15.98 -6.34
N GLN A 217 -11.92 16.88 -5.96
CA GLN A 217 -12.23 17.10 -4.55
C GLN A 217 -13.01 15.91 -3.99
N LEU A 218 -12.55 15.38 -2.85
CA LEU A 218 -13.28 14.33 -2.16
C LEU A 218 -14.57 14.89 -1.59
N LYS A 219 -15.69 14.25 -1.93
CA LYS A 219 -16.99 14.59 -1.38
C LYS A 219 -17.10 14.10 0.07
N THR A 220 -17.42 15.01 0.97
CA THR A 220 -17.81 14.68 2.34
C THR A 220 -19.32 14.55 2.47
N PHE A 221 -19.75 13.72 3.41
CA PHE A 221 -21.13 13.49 3.76
C PHE A 221 -21.33 13.84 5.24
N ALA A 222 -22.38 14.58 5.54
CA ALA A 222 -22.72 14.90 6.92
C ALA A 222 -23.34 13.68 7.59
N GLU A 223 -23.13 13.56 8.90
CA GLU A 223 -23.91 12.65 9.73
C GLU A 223 -25.39 13.05 9.69
N PRO A 224 -26.32 12.11 9.53
CA PRO A 224 -27.73 12.42 9.56
C PRO A 224 -28.15 12.84 10.99
N ALA A 225 -29.15 13.72 11.09
CA ALA A 225 -29.68 14.16 12.39
C ALA A 225 -30.24 13.00 13.23
N GLU A 226 -30.74 11.95 12.56
CA GLU A 226 -31.16 10.70 13.17
C GLU A 226 -30.52 9.54 12.42
N MET A 227 -29.87 8.63 13.15
CA MET A 227 -29.20 7.49 12.55
C MET A 227 -30.22 6.49 12.01
N PRO A 228 -30.19 6.16 10.70
CA PRO A 228 -31.07 5.15 10.15
C PRO A 228 -30.89 3.83 10.88
N GLN A 229 -32.01 3.15 11.16
CA GLN A 229 -31.94 1.81 11.72
C GLN A 229 -31.20 0.89 10.72
N GLN A 230 -30.13 0.26 11.19
CA GLN A 230 -29.33 -0.65 10.39
C GLN A 230 -30.12 -1.94 10.17
N THR A 231 -30.87 -2.03 9.09
CA THR A 231 -31.63 -3.23 8.75
C THR A 231 -30.73 -4.25 8.08
N SER A 232 -30.59 -5.42 8.69
CA SER A 232 -29.95 -6.56 8.04
C SER A 232 -30.79 -7.03 6.85
N SER A 233 -30.15 -7.20 5.70
CA SER A 233 -30.82 -7.72 4.50
C SER A 233 -31.05 -9.23 4.56
N ALA A 234 -30.26 -9.94 5.39
CA ALA A 234 -30.39 -11.37 5.65
C ALA A 234 -29.54 -11.76 6.87
N ASN A 235 -29.86 -12.88 7.52
CA ASN A 235 -28.94 -13.53 8.43
C ASN A 235 -28.28 -14.70 7.68
N ARG A 236 -26.94 -14.76 7.62
CA ARG A 236 -26.19 -15.78 6.88
C ARG A 236 -25.29 -16.56 7.84
N GLN A 237 -25.18 -17.87 7.66
CA GLN A 237 -24.20 -18.68 8.37
C GLN A 237 -22.81 -18.40 7.81
N ALA A 238 -21.86 -18.07 8.68
CA ALA A 238 -20.46 -17.82 8.35
C ALA A 238 -19.55 -18.53 9.36
N TYR A 239 -18.35 -18.90 8.92
CA TYR A 239 -17.36 -19.57 9.76
C TYR A 239 -16.20 -18.61 10.04
N PHE A 240 -15.87 -18.46 11.32
CA PHE A 240 -14.69 -17.72 11.80
C PHE A 240 -13.68 -18.64 12.50
N SER A 241 -13.92 -19.95 12.41
CA SER A 241 -13.07 -21.04 12.85
C SER A 241 -13.33 -22.26 11.94
N ALA A 242 -12.61 -23.36 12.16
CA ALA A 242 -12.82 -24.59 11.40
C ALA A 242 -14.07 -25.39 11.83
N THR A 243 -14.76 -24.99 12.90
CA THR A 243 -15.73 -25.88 13.58
C THR A 243 -17.10 -25.26 13.76
N GLU A 244 -17.20 -23.96 14.02
CA GLU A 244 -18.46 -23.33 14.43
C GLU A 244 -18.97 -22.34 13.39
N ALA A 245 -20.23 -22.55 12.98
CA ALA A 245 -20.97 -21.60 12.16
C ALA A 245 -21.67 -20.59 13.07
N THR A 246 -21.56 -19.31 12.71
CA THR A 246 -22.23 -18.22 13.39
C THR A 246 -23.20 -17.53 12.42
N GLY A 247 -24.43 -17.29 12.85
CA GLY A 247 -25.37 -16.45 12.13
C GLY A 247 -24.95 -14.99 12.21
N VAL A 248 -24.62 -14.37 11.08
CA VAL A 248 -24.18 -12.98 11.00
C VAL A 248 -25.14 -12.11 10.18
N PRO A 249 -25.37 -10.85 10.60
CA PRO A 249 -26.12 -9.90 9.79
C PRO A 249 -25.37 -9.58 8.50
N VAL A 250 -26.13 -9.49 7.41
CA VAL A 250 -25.63 -9.05 6.10
C VAL A 250 -26.17 -7.65 5.82
N LEU A 251 -25.28 -6.66 5.90
CA LEU A 251 -25.59 -5.26 5.67
C LEU A 251 -25.25 -4.88 4.23
N ARG A 252 -26.05 -3.98 3.65
CA ARG A 252 -25.71 -3.36 2.37
C ARG A 252 -24.90 -2.10 2.62
N ARG A 253 -23.73 -1.97 1.98
CA ARG A 253 -22.85 -0.81 2.21
C ARG A 253 -23.56 0.53 1.96
N ASN A 254 -24.40 0.61 0.93
CA ASN A 254 -25.13 1.83 0.58
C ASN A 254 -26.23 2.24 1.59
N ALA A 255 -26.54 1.40 2.58
CA ALA A 255 -27.44 1.72 3.68
C ALA A 255 -26.70 2.30 4.90
N LEU A 256 -25.36 2.35 4.88
CA LEU A 256 -24.57 2.80 6.02
C LEU A 256 -24.34 4.32 6.00
N SER A 257 -24.82 4.97 7.07
CA SER A 257 -24.65 6.39 7.43
C SER A 257 -23.20 6.80 7.74
N PRO A 258 -22.63 7.97 7.40
CA PRO A 258 -21.54 8.52 8.21
C PRO A 258 -21.92 8.54 9.69
N GLY A 259 -20.97 8.25 10.58
CA GLY A 259 -21.18 8.10 12.03
C GLY A 259 -21.77 6.75 12.44
N ALA A 260 -22.16 5.88 11.50
CA ALA A 260 -22.67 4.55 11.82
C ALA A 260 -21.58 3.70 12.49
N ARG A 261 -21.93 3.10 13.63
CA ARG A 261 -21.07 2.15 14.34
C ARG A 261 -21.61 0.73 14.19
N LEU A 262 -20.71 -0.22 14.02
CA LEU A 262 -21.01 -1.65 13.82
C LEU A 262 -20.12 -2.49 14.73
N LYS A 263 -20.62 -3.64 15.16
CA LYS A 263 -19.86 -4.64 15.90
C LYS A 263 -19.83 -5.96 15.14
N GLY A 264 -18.67 -6.59 15.11
CA GLY A 264 -18.51 -7.92 14.55
C GLY A 264 -19.09 -9.00 15.48
N PRO A 265 -19.43 -10.18 14.94
CA PRO A 265 -19.27 -10.56 13.55
C PRO A 265 -20.37 -10.04 12.62
N ALA A 266 -20.00 -9.50 11.46
CA ALA A 266 -20.94 -8.99 10.46
C ALA A 266 -20.35 -9.07 9.05
N VAL A 267 -21.22 -9.14 8.02
CA VAL A 267 -20.81 -9.06 6.61
C VAL A 267 -21.41 -7.81 5.99
N ILE A 268 -20.58 -7.00 5.34
CA ILE A 268 -21.03 -5.83 4.60
C ILE A 268 -20.80 -6.09 3.11
N GLU A 269 -21.90 -6.19 2.36
CA GLU A 269 -21.86 -6.46 0.93
C GLU A 269 -21.92 -5.16 0.12
N GLU A 270 -21.04 -5.06 -0.86
CA GLU A 270 -21.01 -4.04 -1.88
C GLU A 270 -20.97 -4.69 -3.28
N LYS A 271 -21.24 -3.91 -4.33
CA LYS A 271 -21.22 -4.39 -5.71
C LYS A 271 -19.90 -5.04 -6.14
N THR A 272 -18.76 -4.56 -5.62
CA THR A 272 -17.42 -4.93 -6.11
C THR A 272 -16.53 -5.58 -5.05
N SER A 273 -16.99 -5.71 -3.81
CA SER A 273 -16.23 -6.31 -2.72
C SER A 273 -17.17 -6.78 -1.60
N THR A 274 -16.66 -7.65 -0.74
CA THR A 274 -17.33 -8.06 0.50
C THR A 274 -16.40 -7.75 1.66
N ILE A 275 -16.90 -7.03 2.64
CA ILE A 275 -16.17 -6.72 3.87
C ILE A 275 -16.64 -7.67 4.96
N VAL A 276 -15.69 -8.29 5.66
CA VAL A 276 -15.98 -9.15 6.81
C VAL A 276 -15.48 -8.43 8.06
N LEU A 277 -16.41 -8.10 8.95
CA LEU A 277 -16.11 -7.64 10.29
C LEU A 277 -16.02 -8.88 11.19
N TYR A 278 -14.81 -9.24 11.60
CA TYR A 278 -14.55 -10.46 12.37
C TYR A 278 -15.02 -10.31 13.83
N PRO A 279 -15.23 -11.41 14.57
CA PRO A 279 -15.58 -11.36 15.99
C PRO A 279 -14.63 -10.46 16.79
N GLY A 280 -15.19 -9.65 17.69
CA GLY A 280 -14.44 -8.71 18.53
C GLY A 280 -14.04 -7.39 17.86
N GLN A 281 -14.14 -7.28 16.53
CA GLN A 281 -13.87 -6.04 15.82
C GLN A 281 -15.04 -5.06 15.95
N SER A 282 -14.72 -3.77 15.93
CA SER A 282 -15.72 -2.69 15.82
C SER A 282 -15.42 -1.84 14.61
N ALA A 283 -16.45 -1.25 14.02
CA ALA A 283 -16.29 -0.40 12.85
C ALA A 283 -17.09 0.89 12.94
N GLU A 284 -16.56 1.94 12.33
CA GLU A 284 -17.19 3.25 12.18
C GLU A 284 -17.13 3.71 10.72
N ILE A 285 -18.18 4.36 10.26
CA ILE A 285 -18.24 4.94 8.92
C ILE A 285 -17.87 6.42 9.01
N ASP A 286 -16.78 6.82 8.37
CA ASP A 286 -16.33 8.21 8.40
C ASP A 286 -17.15 9.12 7.47
N ARG A 287 -16.86 10.42 7.50
CA ARG A 287 -17.48 11.43 6.62
C ARG A 287 -17.17 11.28 5.13
N TYR A 288 -16.21 10.43 4.75
CA TYR A 288 -15.88 10.09 3.36
C TYR A 288 -16.48 8.75 2.94
N LEU A 289 -17.26 8.11 3.82
CA LEU A 289 -17.82 6.77 3.66
C LEU A 289 -16.76 5.66 3.61
N ASN A 290 -15.57 5.89 4.17
CA ASN A 290 -14.64 4.82 4.52
C ASN A 290 -15.20 4.03 5.71
N ILE A 291 -14.81 2.76 5.81
CA ILE A 291 -15.08 1.94 7.00
C ILE A 291 -13.77 1.84 7.76
N GLU A 292 -13.74 2.44 8.94
CA GLU A 292 -12.63 2.32 9.87
C GLU A 292 -12.94 1.16 10.82
N ILE A 293 -12.05 0.17 10.90
CA ILE A 293 -12.20 -0.99 11.77
C ILE A 293 -11.11 -0.97 12.81
N GLU A 294 -11.50 -1.12 14.07
CA GLU A 294 -10.61 -1.32 15.20
C GLU A 294 -10.60 -2.80 15.58
N LEU A 295 -9.41 -3.33 15.79
CA LEU A 295 -9.22 -4.67 16.34
C LEU A 295 -9.28 -4.63 17.87
N PRO A 296 -9.71 -5.72 18.52
CA PRO A 296 -9.60 -5.83 19.97
C PRO A 296 -8.13 -5.72 20.40
N SER A 297 -7.89 -4.98 21.48
CA SER A 297 -6.56 -4.81 22.09
C SER A 297 -6.01 -6.10 22.68
#